data_AF-K4AJH4-F1
#
_entry.id   AF-K4AJH4-F1
#
_cell.length_a   1.000
_cell.length_b   1.000
_cell.length_c   1.000
_cell.angle_alpha   90.00
_cell.angle_beta   90.00
_cell.angle_gamma   90.00
#
_symmetry.space_group_name_H-M   'P 1'
#
loop_
_entity.id
_entity.type
_entity.pdbx_description
1 polymer ?
#
loop_
_entity_poly.entity_id
_entity_poly.type
_entity_poly.pdbx_seq_one_letter_code
_entity_poly.pdbx_strand_id
1 'polypeptide(L)'
;MGDFNVALVIVAAVVSVLVLLVSVYLLVNYQHPDDANQAYFPKLVIVLGLTVAVLSILMLPADVANRQACRKAVYNGALNFTVRHLSSSVQPFPNSFSGFSSGQPCFNQLPRQCAASTTPANSQTTWTMRATFPEYVVALTTIVGSVLFTIFGGVGIACLPLGLIFSFVRRPKAVITRSQYIKEATELGKKVRELKKAAEALHQEERSGNKGRKWRKNVKALEKELLLLEDDMKALEEMYPQGEQAEATWAFTVLGYIDKLIFGVVGLIVSIAWVEHIVISLLIDPPLSSFLNEVFIKLDGVWGLLGTAAFAFFCFYLLIAVIAGGDDAWFETCFHHNSPDEVTASYLGILFFPAVLLITNQSICFRWGGTLMNSFLFNVGLILLCSISVIQFGATAFAYYAQATAAQEIFGHTLQSLRGIKYLYKYNVFQYGFVALAFLTLFY
;
A
#
# COMPACT_ATOMS: atom_id res chain seq x y z
N MET A 1 23.73 16.85 -26.05
CA MET A 1 22.57 17.49 -25.39
C MET A 1 21.64 16.34 -25.04
N GLY A 2 21.45 15.98 -23.77
CA GLY A 2 20.66 16.72 -22.78
C GLY A 2 19.24 16.13 -22.62
N ASP A 3 18.78 15.30 -23.56
CA ASP A 3 17.34 15.11 -23.78
C ASP A 3 16.65 14.21 -22.76
N PHE A 4 17.33 13.20 -22.20
CA PHE A 4 16.71 12.28 -21.24
C PHE A 4 16.44 12.94 -19.86
N ASN A 5 17.31 13.84 -19.43
CA ASN A 5 17.11 14.57 -18.16
C ASN A 5 15.97 15.58 -18.29
N VAL A 6 15.87 16.27 -19.43
CA VAL A 6 14.77 17.21 -19.70
C VAL A 6 13.44 16.45 -19.83
N ALA A 7 13.42 15.32 -20.53
CA ALA A 7 12.23 14.47 -20.64
C ALA A 7 11.77 13.97 -19.26
N LEU A 8 12.68 13.50 -18.40
CA LEU A 8 12.35 13.06 -17.05
C LEU A 8 11.80 14.21 -16.19
N VAL A 9 12.36 15.41 -16.29
CA VAL A 9 11.87 16.61 -15.59
C VAL A 9 10.47 17.00 -16.08
N ILE A 10 10.22 16.96 -17.39
CA ILE A 10 8.89 17.23 -17.95
C ILE A 10 7.89 16.19 -17.45
N VAL A 11 8.24 14.90 -17.50
CA VAL A 11 7.38 13.82 -17.00
C VAL A 11 7.10 13.98 -15.51
N ALA A 12 8.11 14.27 -14.69
CA ALA A 12 7.94 14.51 -13.26
C ALA A 12 7.03 15.71 -12.98
N ALA A 13 7.17 16.81 -13.73
CA ALA A 13 6.33 17.99 -13.61
C ALA A 13 4.87 17.69 -14.00
N VAL A 14 4.66 17.03 -15.15
CA VAL A 14 3.32 16.64 -15.64
C VAL A 14 2.64 15.69 -14.66
N VAL A 15 3.35 14.64 -14.19
CA VAL A 15 2.81 13.69 -13.21
C VAL A 15 2.47 14.40 -11.90
N SER A 16 3.30 15.33 -11.43
CA SER A 16 3.00 16.10 -10.22
C SER A 16 1.73 16.97 -10.36
N VAL A 17 1.54 17.60 -11.51
CA VAL A 17 0.31 18.36 -11.81
C VAL A 17 -0.90 17.43 -11.89
N LEU A 18 -0.78 16.29 -12.57
CA LEU A 18 -1.85 15.29 -12.65
C LEU A 18 -2.25 14.75 -11.28
N VAL A 19 -1.28 14.43 -10.42
CA VAL A 19 -1.54 13.98 -9.05
C VAL A 19 -2.26 15.05 -8.23
N LEU A 20 -1.90 16.33 -8.40
CA LEU A 20 -2.60 17.43 -7.75
C LEU A 20 -4.05 17.55 -8.25
N LEU A 21 -4.27 17.48 -9.57
CA LEU A 21 -5.61 17.51 -10.16
C LEU A 21 -6.47 16.34 -9.69
N VAL A 22 -5.90 15.13 -9.62
CA VAL A 22 -6.58 13.95 -9.07
C VAL A 22 -6.89 14.13 -7.59
N SER A 23 -5.97 14.70 -6.80
CA SER A 23 -6.21 14.97 -5.38
C SER A 23 -7.34 15.98 -5.15
N VAL A 24 -7.43 17.02 -5.99
CA VAL A 24 -8.55 17.96 -5.99
C VAL A 24 -9.85 17.26 -6.41
N TYR A 25 -9.80 16.44 -7.46
CA TYR A 25 -10.95 15.66 -7.91
C TYR A 25 -11.48 14.73 -6.81
N LEU A 26 -10.59 14.03 -6.09
CA LEU A 26 -10.96 13.17 -4.96
C LEU A 26 -11.61 13.99 -3.83
N LEU A 27 -11.03 15.14 -3.45
CA LEU A 27 -11.64 16.01 -2.45
C LEU A 27 -13.07 16.43 -2.87
N VAL A 28 -13.24 16.93 -4.10
CA VAL A 28 -14.53 17.47 -4.56
C VAL A 28 -15.63 16.40 -4.59
N ASN A 29 -15.27 15.17 -4.97
CA ASN A 29 -16.22 14.07 -5.10
C ASN A 29 -16.53 13.36 -3.78
N TYR A 30 -15.57 13.27 -2.86
CA TYR A 30 -15.77 12.54 -1.61
C TYR A 30 -16.22 13.45 -0.46
N GLN A 31 -15.96 14.76 -0.50
CA GLN A 31 -16.41 15.69 0.55
C GLN A 31 -17.94 15.72 0.69
N HIS A 32 -18.41 15.92 1.91
CA HIS A 32 -19.82 16.12 2.22
C HIS A 32 -20.33 17.46 1.63
N PRO A 33 -21.56 17.53 1.08
CA PRO A 33 -22.11 18.76 0.49
C PRO A 33 -22.20 19.94 1.47
N ASP A 34 -22.46 19.68 2.76
CA ASP A 34 -22.52 20.73 3.79
C ASP A 34 -21.19 21.48 3.96
N ASP A 35 -20.07 20.82 3.66
CA ASP A 35 -18.73 21.37 3.77
C ASP A 35 -18.26 22.05 2.48
N ALA A 36 -19.04 22.04 1.37
CA ALA A 36 -18.58 22.44 0.03
C ALA A 36 -18.03 23.87 -0.04
N ASN A 37 -18.62 24.82 0.71
CA ASN A 37 -18.21 26.23 0.72
C ASN A 37 -17.54 26.68 2.04
N GLN A 38 -17.20 25.74 2.91
CA GLN A 38 -16.59 26.01 4.22
C GLN A 38 -15.20 25.35 4.34
N ALA A 39 -14.46 25.66 5.41
CA ALA A 39 -13.22 24.96 5.78
C ALA A 39 -12.12 24.87 4.69
N TYR A 40 -11.75 26.00 4.07
CA TYR A 40 -10.68 26.03 3.03
C TYR A 40 -9.31 25.54 3.51
N PHE A 41 -8.95 25.78 4.77
CA PHE A 41 -7.65 25.35 5.31
C PHE A 41 -7.54 23.81 5.40
N PRO A 42 -8.48 23.08 6.05
CA PRO A 42 -8.48 21.61 6.00
C PRO A 42 -8.48 21.04 4.58
N LYS A 43 -9.21 21.64 3.64
CA LYS A 43 -9.21 21.23 2.22
C LYS A 43 -7.83 21.32 1.59
N LEU A 44 -7.12 22.42 1.83
CA LEU A 44 -5.75 22.60 1.35
C LEU A 44 -4.82 21.55 1.95
N VAL A 45 -4.93 21.28 3.25
CA VAL A 45 -4.13 20.25 3.93
C VAL A 45 -4.41 18.86 3.37
N ILE A 46 -5.67 18.53 3.07
CA ILE A 46 -6.07 17.26 2.46
C ILE A 46 -5.46 17.09 1.07
N VAL A 47 -5.60 18.10 0.20
CA VAL A 47 -5.09 18.05 -1.17
C VAL A 47 -3.57 17.90 -1.15
N LEU A 48 -2.88 18.68 -0.32
CA LEU A 48 -1.42 18.56 -0.16
C LEU A 48 -1.02 17.20 0.44
N GLY A 49 -1.76 16.71 1.45
CA GLY A 49 -1.50 15.41 2.08
C GLY A 49 -1.64 14.25 1.09
N LEU A 50 -2.72 14.22 0.30
CA LEU A 50 -2.91 13.23 -0.76
C LEU A 50 -1.83 13.34 -1.85
N THR A 51 -1.51 14.57 -2.26
CA THR A 51 -0.47 14.81 -3.28
C THR A 51 0.89 14.29 -2.80
N VAL A 52 1.26 14.60 -1.55
CA VAL A 52 2.53 14.13 -0.96
C VAL A 52 2.52 12.61 -0.79
N ALA A 53 1.41 12.00 -0.36
CA ALA A 53 1.32 10.54 -0.20
C ALA A 53 1.47 9.77 -1.52
N VAL A 54 0.98 10.32 -2.63
CA VAL A 54 1.12 9.71 -3.97
C VAL A 54 2.50 9.98 -4.56
N LEU A 55 3.02 11.21 -4.42
CA LEU A 55 4.36 11.56 -4.91
C LEU A 55 5.49 10.87 -4.14
N SER A 56 5.30 10.62 -2.84
CA SER A 56 6.28 9.91 -2.03
C SER A 56 6.52 8.50 -2.58
N ILE A 57 5.48 7.79 -3.01
CA ILE A 57 5.59 6.46 -3.64
C ILE A 57 6.38 6.51 -4.95
N LEU A 58 6.18 7.56 -5.73
CA LEU A 58 6.90 7.79 -7.00
C LEU A 58 8.36 8.21 -6.79
N MET A 59 8.76 8.60 -5.58
CA MET A 59 10.12 9.03 -5.28
C MET A 59 11.13 7.94 -5.64
N LEU A 60 10.88 6.68 -5.27
CA LEU A 60 11.83 5.59 -5.48
C LEU A 60 11.96 5.19 -6.97
N PRO A 61 10.86 4.99 -7.73
CA PRO A 61 10.94 4.82 -9.18
C PRO A 61 11.59 6.01 -9.91
N ALA A 62 11.28 7.24 -9.49
CA ALA A 62 11.87 8.44 -10.09
C ALA A 62 13.38 8.53 -9.85
N ASP A 63 13.85 8.16 -8.66
CA ASP A 63 15.29 8.16 -8.33
C ASP A 63 16.03 7.06 -9.12
N VAL A 64 15.41 5.90 -9.31
CA VAL A 64 15.94 4.85 -10.21
C VAL A 64 16.03 5.36 -11.65
N ALA A 65 14.96 5.98 -12.17
CA ALA A 65 14.95 6.54 -13.52
C ALA A 65 16.03 7.64 -13.70
N ASN A 66 16.19 8.50 -12.70
CA ASN A 66 17.20 9.54 -12.69
C ASN A 66 18.63 8.96 -12.70
N ARG A 67 18.91 7.97 -11.85
CA ARG A 67 20.19 7.24 -11.85
C ARG A 67 20.48 6.59 -13.20
N GLN A 68 19.48 5.99 -13.82
CA GLN A 68 19.63 5.35 -15.13
C GLN A 68 19.88 6.38 -16.25
N ALA A 69 19.20 7.53 -16.22
CA ALA A 69 19.46 8.63 -17.13
C ALA A 69 20.91 9.13 -16.98
N CYS A 70 21.41 9.27 -15.75
CA CYS A 70 22.79 9.63 -15.45
C CYS A 70 23.82 8.59 -15.94
N ARG A 71 23.47 7.29 -15.99
CA ARG A 71 24.37 6.25 -16.51
C ARG A 71 24.66 6.41 -18.00
N LYS A 72 23.71 6.95 -18.77
CA LYS A 72 23.85 7.22 -20.21
C LYS A 72 24.28 8.65 -20.51
N ALA A 73 24.04 9.59 -19.60
CA ALA A 73 24.52 10.96 -19.66
C ALA A 73 26.00 11.02 -19.27
N VAL A 74 26.85 10.43 -20.12
CA VAL A 74 28.29 10.63 -20.08
C VAL A 74 28.54 12.10 -20.43
N TYR A 75 28.87 12.93 -19.44
CA TYR A 75 29.30 14.31 -19.69
C TYR A 75 30.55 14.31 -20.58
N ASN A 76 30.74 15.34 -21.42
CA ASN A 76 32.02 15.56 -22.10
C ASN A 76 33.13 15.69 -21.03
N GLY A 77 34.05 14.71 -20.98
CA GLY A 77 35.09 14.62 -19.95
C GLY A 77 34.93 13.46 -18.95
N ALA A 78 33.92 12.60 -19.09
CA ALA A 78 33.81 11.41 -18.26
C ALA A 78 34.95 10.42 -18.56
N LEU A 79 35.75 10.13 -17.53
CA LEU A 79 36.75 9.08 -17.55
C LEU A 79 36.08 7.77 -17.12
N ASN A 80 36.06 6.78 -18.02
CA ASN A 80 35.68 5.42 -17.67
C ASN A 80 36.82 4.79 -16.87
N PHE A 81 36.73 4.87 -15.54
CA PHE A 81 37.59 4.09 -14.68
C PHE A 81 37.13 2.63 -14.75
N THR A 82 38.02 1.72 -15.15
CA THR A 82 37.82 0.30 -14.89
C THR A 82 37.90 0.08 -13.39
N VAL A 83 36.75 0.18 -12.71
CA VAL A 83 36.65 -0.15 -11.29
C VAL A 83 36.69 -1.67 -11.19
N ARG A 84 37.83 -2.21 -10.77
CA ARG A 84 37.88 -3.58 -10.24
C ARG A 84 37.15 -3.55 -8.91
N HIS A 85 35.98 -4.18 -8.83
CA HIS A 85 35.42 -4.51 -7.53
C HIS A 85 36.46 -5.33 -6.75
N LEU A 86 36.74 -4.92 -5.51
CA LEU A 86 37.61 -5.66 -4.61
C LEU A 86 36.92 -6.99 -4.24
N SER A 87 37.03 -8.00 -5.09
CA SER A 87 36.87 -9.38 -4.65
C SER A 87 38.18 -9.76 -4.00
N SER A 88 38.20 -9.80 -2.67
CA SER A 88 39.33 -10.43 -2.00
C SER A 88 39.07 -11.95 -1.95
N SER A 89 40.13 -12.73 -1.82
CA SER A 89 40.10 -14.18 -1.54
C SER A 89 40.89 -14.38 -0.27
N VAL A 90 40.49 -15.28 0.63
CA VAL A 90 41.29 -15.57 1.82
C VAL A 90 41.96 -16.92 1.66
N GLN A 91 43.29 -16.91 1.72
CA GLN A 91 44.11 -18.10 1.82
C GLN A 91 44.84 -18.05 3.17
N PRO A 92 44.75 -19.09 4.02
CA PRO A 92 45.60 -19.19 5.20
C PRO A 92 47.06 -19.24 4.75
N PHE A 93 47.93 -18.54 5.49
CA PHE A 93 49.35 -18.44 5.16
C PHE A 93 49.99 -19.85 5.19
N PRO A 94 50.61 -20.30 4.08
CA PRO A 94 51.15 -21.66 3.99
C PRO A 94 52.40 -21.79 4.87
N ASN A 95 52.52 -22.93 5.56
CA ASN A 95 53.69 -23.23 6.41
C ASN A 95 54.93 -23.65 5.58
N SER A 96 54.84 -23.71 4.26
CA SER A 96 55.96 -24.01 3.36
C SER A 96 55.82 -23.27 2.02
N PHE A 97 56.92 -22.68 1.55
CA PHE A 97 56.97 -21.90 0.31
C PHE A 97 57.44 -22.68 -0.92
N SER A 98 57.68 -23.98 -0.79
CA SER A 98 58.27 -24.85 -1.81
C SER A 98 57.37 -25.09 -3.05
N GLY A 99 56.09 -24.74 -2.99
CA GLY A 99 55.14 -24.90 -4.09
C GLY A 99 54.87 -23.64 -4.93
N PHE A 100 55.45 -22.48 -4.56
CA PHE A 100 55.21 -21.23 -5.28
C PHE A 100 56.31 -20.96 -6.31
N SER A 101 55.92 -20.81 -7.56
CA SER A 101 56.81 -20.39 -8.66
C SER A 101 56.11 -19.30 -9.48
N SER A 102 56.85 -18.63 -10.37
CA SER A 102 56.24 -17.65 -11.29
C SER A 102 55.11 -18.24 -12.15
N GLY A 103 55.07 -19.57 -12.32
CA GLY A 103 54.02 -20.30 -13.05
C GLY A 103 52.94 -20.96 -12.17
N GLN A 104 53.08 -20.90 -10.84
CA GLN A 104 52.13 -21.43 -9.86
C GLN A 104 51.93 -20.39 -8.74
N PRO A 105 51.14 -19.33 -9.01
CA PRO A 105 50.84 -18.32 -8.00
C PRO A 105 49.93 -18.89 -6.90
N CYS A 106 49.87 -18.21 -5.77
CA CYS A 106 49.17 -18.59 -4.54
C CYS A 106 47.62 -18.62 -4.63
N PHE A 107 47.05 -18.84 -5.81
CA PHE A 107 45.61 -18.87 -6.03
C PHE A 107 45.15 -20.29 -6.38
N ASN A 108 44.46 -20.95 -5.45
CA ASN A 108 43.73 -22.18 -5.75
C ASN A 108 42.35 -21.84 -6.34
N GLN A 109 41.93 -22.57 -7.37
CA GLN A 109 40.67 -22.37 -8.06
C GLN A 109 39.49 -22.99 -7.27
N LEU A 110 38.94 -22.34 -6.22
CA LEU A 110 37.57 -22.48 -5.64
C LEU A 110 37.47 -21.94 -4.18
N PRO A 111 36.33 -21.35 -3.71
CA PRO A 111 35.51 -20.28 -4.29
C PRO A 111 35.87 -18.88 -3.73
N ARG A 112 35.46 -17.85 -4.46
CA ARG A 112 35.77 -16.42 -4.32
C ARG A 112 35.21 -15.82 -2.99
N GLN A 113 36.03 -15.56 -1.95
CA GLN A 113 35.57 -14.94 -0.69
C GLN A 113 36.50 -13.84 -0.14
N CYS A 114 35.96 -12.65 0.12
CA CYS A 114 36.72 -11.47 0.54
C CYS A 114 37.58 -11.67 1.82
N ALA A 115 38.81 -11.15 1.83
CA ALA A 115 39.75 -11.03 2.97
C ALA A 115 39.12 -10.32 4.18
N ALA A 116 38.18 -9.43 3.92
CA ALA A 116 37.34 -8.84 4.96
C ALA A 116 36.55 -9.90 5.76
N SER A 117 36.15 -11.00 5.12
CA SER A 117 35.34 -12.07 5.73
C SER A 117 36.12 -13.02 6.65
N THR A 118 37.46 -13.00 6.62
CA THR A 118 38.31 -13.80 7.51
C THR A 118 39.11 -12.95 8.49
N THR A 119 38.91 -11.64 8.45
CA THR A 119 39.52 -10.76 9.43
C THR A 119 38.84 -11.02 10.78
N PRO A 120 39.59 -11.17 11.88
CA PRO A 120 38.99 -11.43 13.18
C PRO A 120 38.00 -10.32 13.56
N ALA A 121 36.92 -10.69 14.26
CA ALA A 121 35.79 -9.80 14.57
C ALA A 121 36.20 -8.51 15.31
N ASN A 122 37.38 -8.50 15.95
CA ASN A 122 37.98 -7.35 16.61
C ASN A 122 38.45 -6.24 15.65
N SER A 123 38.58 -6.50 14.35
CA SER A 123 38.94 -5.50 13.34
C SER A 123 37.74 -4.74 12.77
N GLN A 124 36.51 -5.10 13.15
CA GLN A 124 35.31 -4.44 12.69
C GLN A 124 35.18 -3.06 13.37
N THR A 125 35.54 -1.99 12.67
CA THR A 125 35.33 -0.62 13.13
C THR A 125 33.96 -0.11 12.67
N THR A 126 33.14 0.33 13.61
CA THR A 126 31.83 0.93 13.29
C THR A 126 31.99 2.43 13.10
N TRP A 127 31.78 2.91 11.87
CA TRP A 127 31.71 4.35 11.59
C TRP A 127 30.36 4.92 12.06
N THR A 128 30.39 5.98 12.87
CA THR A 128 29.17 6.65 13.37
C THR A 128 28.95 7.97 12.65
N MET A 129 27.91 8.03 11.83
CA MET A 129 27.42 9.27 11.20
C MET A 129 26.18 9.78 11.94
N ARG A 130 26.01 11.10 12.05
CA ARG A 130 24.79 11.69 12.59
C ARG A 130 23.75 11.81 11.47
N ALA A 131 22.56 11.26 11.68
CA ALA A 131 21.42 11.49 10.81
C ALA A 131 20.97 12.95 10.91
N THR A 132 20.45 13.51 9.82
CA THR A 132 19.88 14.86 9.85
C THR A 132 18.58 14.89 10.65
N PHE A 133 18.19 16.06 11.17
CA PHE A 133 16.92 16.17 11.92
C PHE A 133 15.69 15.70 11.11
N PRO A 134 15.55 16.06 9.81
CA PRO A 134 14.46 15.54 8.98
C PRO A 134 14.48 14.01 8.84
N GLU A 135 15.64 13.39 8.58
CA GLU A 135 15.77 11.92 8.52
C GLU A 135 15.35 11.24 9.83
N TYR A 136 15.68 11.84 10.97
CA TYR A 136 15.29 11.31 12.26
C TYR A 136 13.77 11.37 12.48
N VAL A 137 13.11 12.48 12.08
CA VAL A 137 11.64 12.59 12.12
C VAL A 137 10.98 11.58 11.18
N VAL A 138 11.53 11.40 9.97
CA VAL A 138 11.07 10.37 9.03
C VAL A 138 11.24 8.97 9.64
N ALA A 139 12.35 8.68 10.32
CA ALA A 139 12.55 7.38 10.96
C ALA A 139 11.54 7.09 12.07
N LEU A 140 11.22 8.08 12.90
CA LEU A 140 10.20 7.95 13.95
C LEU A 140 8.80 7.72 13.37
N THR A 141 8.42 8.50 12.35
CA THR A 141 7.12 8.34 11.67
C THR A 141 7.01 7.01 10.94
N THR A 142 8.11 6.50 10.38
CA THR A 142 8.15 5.19 9.71
C THR A 142 7.89 4.03 10.68
N ILE A 143 8.23 4.13 11.98
CA ILE A 143 7.87 3.07 12.94
C ILE A 143 6.34 2.96 13.05
N VAL A 144 5.66 4.09 13.24
CA VAL A 144 4.19 4.14 13.34
C VAL A 144 3.57 3.67 12.04
N GLY A 145 4.07 4.17 10.90
CA GLY A 145 3.65 3.74 9.58
C GLY A 145 3.85 2.23 9.35
N SER A 146 4.94 1.64 9.87
CA SER A 146 5.26 0.23 9.61
C SER A 146 4.32 -0.71 10.36
N VAL A 147 3.89 -0.32 11.56
CA VAL A 147 2.83 -1.04 12.30
C VAL A 147 1.51 -0.99 11.51
N LEU A 148 1.09 0.20 11.07
CA LEU A 148 -0.15 0.37 10.30
C LEU A 148 -0.09 -0.37 8.95
N PHE A 149 1.04 -0.26 8.24
CA PHE A 149 1.31 -0.93 6.98
C PHE A 149 1.29 -2.45 7.12
N THR A 150 1.87 -2.99 8.20
CA THR A 150 1.84 -4.43 8.48
C THR A 150 0.41 -4.94 8.63
N ILE A 151 -0.43 -4.20 9.38
CA ILE A 151 -1.82 -4.57 9.65
C ILE A 151 -2.67 -4.42 8.39
N PHE A 152 -2.77 -3.19 7.85
CA PHE A 152 -3.66 -2.90 6.73
C PHE A 152 -3.13 -3.45 5.41
N GLY A 153 -1.82 -3.38 5.17
CA GLY A 153 -1.22 -3.94 3.96
C GLY A 153 -1.25 -5.47 3.95
N GLY A 154 -1.01 -6.12 5.10
CA GLY A 154 -1.07 -7.58 5.23
C GLY A 154 -2.47 -8.13 4.98
N VAL A 155 -3.52 -7.49 5.53
CA VAL A 155 -4.91 -7.86 5.24
C VAL A 155 -5.29 -7.50 3.80
N GLY A 156 -4.93 -6.29 3.38
CA GLY A 156 -5.33 -5.72 2.11
C GLY A 156 -4.78 -6.42 0.88
N ILE A 157 -3.56 -6.98 0.97
CA ILE A 157 -2.95 -7.71 -0.17
C ILE A 157 -3.73 -8.98 -0.54
N ALA A 158 -4.46 -9.57 0.40
CA ALA A 158 -5.38 -10.67 0.16
C ALA A 158 -6.80 -10.18 -0.17
N CYS A 159 -7.31 -9.22 0.61
CA CYS A 159 -8.70 -8.74 0.47
C CYS A 159 -8.97 -7.98 -0.84
N LEU A 160 -8.00 -7.20 -1.35
CA LEU A 160 -8.21 -6.42 -2.58
C LEU A 160 -8.53 -7.31 -3.79
N PRO A 161 -7.70 -8.30 -4.17
CA PRO A 161 -8.00 -9.13 -5.34
C PRO A 161 -9.22 -10.03 -5.11
N LEU A 162 -9.37 -10.61 -3.91
CA LEU A 162 -10.50 -11.47 -3.60
C LEU A 162 -11.83 -10.70 -3.59
N GLY A 163 -11.85 -9.52 -2.98
CA GLY A 163 -13.05 -8.67 -2.94
C GLY A 163 -13.49 -8.23 -4.33
N LEU A 164 -12.54 -7.94 -5.23
CA LEU A 164 -12.82 -7.59 -6.63
C LEU A 164 -13.45 -8.77 -7.38
N ILE A 165 -12.90 -9.98 -7.19
CA ILE A 165 -13.42 -11.21 -7.81
C ILE A 165 -14.81 -11.55 -7.24
N PHE A 166 -14.99 -11.48 -5.93
CA PHE A 166 -16.28 -11.77 -5.30
C PHE A 166 -17.35 -10.75 -5.65
N SER A 167 -16.98 -9.47 -5.82
CA SER A 167 -17.89 -8.44 -6.33
C SER A 167 -18.43 -8.81 -7.72
N PHE A 168 -17.60 -9.41 -8.59
CA PHE A 168 -18.08 -9.93 -9.88
C PHE A 168 -18.93 -11.19 -9.73
N VAL A 169 -18.53 -12.16 -8.89
CA VAL A 169 -19.24 -13.44 -8.74
C VAL A 169 -20.63 -13.24 -8.14
N ARG A 170 -20.75 -12.36 -7.14
CA ARG A 170 -22.00 -12.06 -6.43
C ARG A 170 -22.85 -10.97 -7.10
N ARG A 171 -22.46 -10.50 -8.28
CA ARG A 171 -23.23 -9.49 -9.01
C ARG A 171 -24.66 -9.98 -9.30
N PRO A 172 -25.65 -9.09 -9.32
CA PRO A 172 -27.00 -9.45 -9.74
C PRO A 172 -27.00 -9.85 -11.23
N LYS A 173 -27.53 -11.05 -11.53
CA LYS A 173 -27.49 -11.64 -12.90
C LYS A 173 -28.76 -11.40 -13.72
N ALA A 174 -29.82 -10.89 -13.11
CA ALA A 174 -31.11 -10.72 -13.76
C ALA A 174 -31.58 -9.27 -13.68
N VAL A 175 -31.97 -8.71 -14.83
CA VAL A 175 -32.70 -7.43 -14.88
C VAL A 175 -34.09 -7.69 -14.29
N ILE A 176 -34.40 -6.99 -13.21
CA ILE A 176 -35.67 -7.12 -12.50
C ILE A 176 -36.80 -6.52 -13.35
N THR A 177 -37.96 -7.19 -13.40
CA THR A 177 -39.14 -6.63 -14.09
C THR A 177 -39.70 -5.42 -13.35
N ARG A 178 -40.33 -4.49 -14.07
CA ARG A 178 -40.91 -3.27 -13.45
C ARG A 178 -41.82 -3.57 -12.26
N SER A 179 -42.61 -4.65 -12.31
CA SER A 179 -43.52 -5.03 -11.22
C SER A 179 -42.79 -5.51 -9.96
N GLN A 180 -41.70 -6.27 -10.14
CA GLN A 180 -40.84 -6.71 -9.04
C GLN A 180 -40.08 -5.51 -8.44
N TYR A 181 -39.55 -4.61 -9.27
CA TYR A 181 -38.92 -3.37 -8.79
C TYR A 181 -39.89 -2.54 -7.94
N ILE A 182 -41.12 -2.34 -8.41
CA ILE A 182 -42.14 -1.61 -7.63
C ILE A 182 -42.41 -2.32 -6.30
N LYS A 183 -42.52 -3.65 -6.28
CA LYS A 183 -42.76 -4.41 -5.05
C LYS A 183 -41.61 -4.23 -4.05
N GLU A 184 -40.38 -4.44 -4.49
CA GLU A 184 -39.18 -4.37 -3.64
C GLU A 184 -38.90 -2.92 -3.18
N ALA A 185 -39.04 -1.93 -4.07
CA ALA A 185 -38.96 -0.52 -3.72
C ALA A 185 -40.03 -0.12 -2.68
N THR A 186 -41.25 -0.66 -2.76
CA THR A 186 -42.27 -0.41 -1.72
C THR A 186 -41.94 -1.06 -0.38
N GLU A 187 -41.25 -2.20 -0.38
CA GLU A 187 -40.81 -2.89 0.83
C GLU A 187 -39.65 -2.15 1.50
N LEU A 188 -38.63 -1.76 0.72
CA LEU A 188 -37.55 -0.88 1.18
C LEU A 188 -38.10 0.45 1.70
N GLY A 189 -39.06 1.06 0.99
CA GLY A 189 -39.72 2.28 1.45
C GLY A 189 -40.44 2.14 2.80
N LYS A 190 -40.91 0.93 3.17
CA LYS A 190 -41.44 0.67 4.52
C LYS A 190 -40.31 0.62 5.55
N LYS A 191 -39.21 -0.09 5.27
CA LYS A 191 -38.03 -0.15 6.14
C LYS A 191 -37.44 1.24 6.40
N VAL A 192 -37.30 2.08 5.37
CA VAL A 192 -36.85 3.49 5.50
C VAL A 192 -37.73 4.27 6.47
N ARG A 193 -39.06 4.10 6.39
CA ARG A 193 -40.01 4.79 7.29
C ARG A 193 -39.89 4.32 8.73
N GLU A 194 -39.66 3.03 8.95
CA GLU A 194 -39.43 2.48 10.29
C GLU A 194 -38.13 3.00 10.90
N LEU A 195 -37.04 2.98 10.12
CA LEU A 195 -35.75 3.52 10.52
C LEU A 195 -35.81 5.01 10.80
N LYS A 196 -36.53 5.79 9.96
CA LYS A 196 -36.74 7.21 10.21
C LYS A 196 -37.45 7.47 11.55
N LYS A 197 -38.47 6.68 11.89
CA LYS A 197 -39.15 6.78 13.19
C LYS A 197 -38.23 6.42 14.35
N ALA A 198 -37.40 5.39 14.20
CA ALA A 198 -36.40 5.02 15.20
C ALA A 198 -35.34 6.13 15.38
N ALA A 199 -34.91 6.76 14.29
CA ALA A 199 -34.00 7.91 14.30
C ALA A 199 -34.62 9.11 15.05
N GLU A 200 -35.88 9.44 14.78
CA GLU A 200 -36.60 10.52 15.46
C GLU A 200 -36.76 10.24 16.96
N ALA A 201 -37.04 8.98 17.35
CA ALA A 201 -37.11 8.58 18.75
C ALA A 201 -35.76 8.74 19.47
N LEU A 202 -34.66 8.30 18.85
CA LEU A 202 -33.30 8.47 19.39
C LEU A 202 -32.87 9.95 19.45
N HIS A 203 -33.33 10.78 18.51
CA HIS A 203 -33.08 12.21 18.52
C HIS A 203 -33.85 12.91 19.66
N GLN A 204 -35.05 12.44 19.99
CA GLN A 204 -35.78 12.91 21.18
C GLN A 204 -35.08 12.48 22.49
N GLU A 205 -34.56 11.25 22.56
CA GLU A 205 -33.71 10.80 23.68
C GLU A 205 -32.42 11.63 23.82
N GLU A 206 -31.87 12.10 22.70
CA GLU A 206 -30.72 13.00 22.69
C GLU A 206 -31.06 14.34 23.36
N ARG A 207 -32.22 14.91 23.01
CA ARG A 207 -32.70 16.19 23.56
C ARG A 207 -33.08 16.10 25.04
N SER A 208 -33.53 14.94 25.51
CA SER A 208 -33.81 14.71 26.93
C SER A 208 -32.53 14.52 27.77
N GLY A 209 -31.35 14.57 27.13
CA GLY A 209 -30.04 14.63 27.80
C GLY A 209 -29.44 13.27 28.16
N ASN A 210 -30.08 12.15 27.79
CA ASN A 210 -29.66 10.83 28.22
C ASN A 210 -28.62 10.19 27.26
N LYS A 211 -27.45 10.82 27.10
CA LYS A 211 -26.34 10.37 26.22
C LYS A 211 -25.52 9.21 26.81
N GLY A 212 -26.20 8.24 27.43
CA GLY A 212 -25.58 7.07 28.05
C GLY A 212 -25.04 6.03 27.06
N ARG A 213 -24.48 4.94 27.58
CA ARG A 213 -23.91 3.83 26.78
C ARG A 213 -24.97 3.11 25.92
N LYS A 214 -26.20 3.01 26.41
CA LYS A 214 -27.34 2.41 25.69
C LYS A 214 -27.71 3.22 24.45
N TRP A 215 -27.78 4.54 24.57
CA TRP A 215 -28.06 5.44 23.44
C TRP A 215 -27.00 5.29 22.35
N ARG A 216 -25.71 5.34 22.70
CA ARG A 216 -24.62 5.13 21.73
C ARG A 216 -24.71 3.79 21.01
N LYS A 217 -25.10 2.71 21.72
CA LYS A 217 -25.30 1.38 21.12
C LYS A 217 -26.47 1.39 20.13
N ASN A 218 -27.59 2.01 20.48
CA ASN A 218 -28.77 2.11 19.62
C ASN A 218 -28.51 2.99 18.38
N VAL A 219 -27.79 4.11 18.54
CA VAL A 219 -27.37 4.96 17.42
C VAL A 219 -26.48 4.19 16.46
N LYS A 220 -25.50 3.43 16.97
CA LYS A 220 -24.61 2.63 16.13
C LYS A 220 -25.36 1.49 15.42
N ALA A 221 -26.35 0.88 16.07
CA ALA A 221 -27.19 -0.14 15.43
C ALA A 221 -28.05 0.46 14.31
N LEU A 222 -28.68 1.61 14.57
CA LEU A 222 -29.46 2.33 13.57
C LEU A 222 -28.61 2.76 12.37
N GLU A 223 -27.40 3.29 12.62
CA GLU A 223 -26.46 3.70 11.57
C GLU A 223 -26.06 2.50 10.71
N LYS A 224 -25.81 1.33 11.31
CA LYS A 224 -25.53 0.08 10.59
C LYS A 224 -26.72 -0.35 9.72
N GLU A 225 -27.94 -0.33 10.26
CA GLU A 225 -29.14 -0.69 9.50
C GLU A 225 -29.41 0.28 8.35
N LEU A 226 -29.13 1.57 8.53
CA LEU A 226 -29.22 2.57 7.49
C LEU A 226 -28.23 2.31 6.36
N LEU A 227 -27.00 1.89 6.68
CA LEU A 227 -26.00 1.56 5.67
C LEU A 227 -26.38 0.34 4.83
N LEU A 228 -26.85 -0.73 5.49
CA LEU A 228 -27.34 -1.92 4.79
C LEU A 228 -28.52 -1.57 3.87
N LEU A 229 -29.41 -0.68 4.32
CA LEU A 229 -30.54 -0.22 3.52
C LEU A 229 -30.12 0.64 2.33
N GLU A 230 -29.10 1.50 2.50
CA GLU A 230 -28.53 2.29 1.43
C GLU A 230 -27.86 1.40 0.38
N ASP A 231 -27.13 0.36 0.81
CA ASP A 231 -26.55 -0.65 -0.07
C ASP A 231 -27.63 -1.46 -0.82
N ASP A 232 -28.70 -1.89 -0.13
CA ASP A 232 -29.85 -2.55 -0.75
C ASP A 232 -30.53 -1.64 -1.79
N MET A 233 -30.70 -0.35 -1.47
CA MET A 233 -31.28 0.65 -2.38
C MET A 233 -30.40 0.86 -3.60
N LYS A 234 -29.09 0.99 -3.41
CA LYS A 234 -28.12 1.15 -4.49
C LYS A 234 -28.08 -0.10 -5.38
N ALA A 235 -28.10 -1.29 -4.80
CA ALA A 235 -28.19 -2.53 -5.56
C ALA A 235 -29.47 -2.58 -6.40
N LEU A 236 -30.60 -2.13 -5.84
CA LEU A 236 -31.87 -2.08 -6.56
C LEU A 236 -31.86 -1.05 -7.71
N GLU A 237 -31.23 0.12 -7.50
CA GLU A 237 -31.04 1.14 -8.54
C GLU A 237 -30.12 0.66 -9.67
N GLU A 238 -29.03 -0.04 -9.33
CA GLU A 238 -28.13 -0.65 -10.32
C GLU A 238 -28.82 -1.73 -11.17
N MET A 239 -29.78 -2.46 -10.59
CA MET A 239 -30.56 -3.51 -11.27
C MET A 239 -31.69 -2.99 -12.18
N TYR A 240 -32.12 -1.74 -12.00
CA TYR A 240 -33.17 -1.12 -12.81
C TYR A 240 -32.80 0.33 -13.18
N PRO A 241 -31.93 0.53 -14.19
CA PRO A 241 -31.52 1.86 -14.60
C PRO A 241 -32.73 2.66 -15.11
N GLN A 242 -33.08 3.72 -14.38
CA GLN A 242 -34.16 4.62 -14.77
C GLN A 242 -33.64 5.66 -15.78
N GLY A 243 -34.18 5.69 -17.01
CA GLY A 243 -33.84 6.72 -18.00
C GLY A 243 -34.14 6.35 -19.44
N GLU A 244 -33.95 7.32 -20.35
CA GLU A 244 -34.15 7.17 -21.80
C GLU A 244 -33.11 6.24 -22.47
N GLN A 245 -31.99 5.96 -21.79
CA GLN A 245 -30.89 5.10 -22.25
C GLN A 245 -30.62 3.92 -21.29
N ALA A 246 -31.66 3.27 -20.78
CA ALA A 246 -31.55 2.18 -19.80
C ALA A 246 -30.58 1.04 -20.24
N GLU A 247 -30.58 0.68 -21.53
CA GLU A 247 -29.70 -0.37 -22.06
C GLU A 247 -28.21 0.04 -22.05
N ALA A 248 -27.90 1.30 -22.33
CA ALA A 248 -26.53 1.80 -22.29
C ALA A 248 -26.00 1.87 -20.86
N THR A 249 -26.80 2.39 -19.92
CA THR A 249 -26.45 2.43 -18.50
C THR A 249 -26.20 1.02 -17.95
N TRP A 250 -27.07 0.06 -18.31
CA TRP A 250 -26.87 -1.35 -17.95
C TRP A 250 -25.60 -1.95 -18.57
N ALA A 251 -25.30 -1.62 -19.83
CA ALA A 251 -24.05 -2.06 -20.46
C ALA A 251 -22.82 -1.52 -19.72
N PHE A 252 -22.84 -0.26 -19.27
CA PHE A 252 -21.76 0.32 -18.47
C PHE A 252 -21.64 -0.29 -17.08
N THR A 253 -22.74 -0.62 -16.40
CA THR A 253 -22.67 -1.31 -15.10
C THR A 253 -22.09 -2.71 -15.26
N VAL A 254 -22.52 -3.48 -16.27
CA VAL A 254 -21.96 -4.80 -16.60
C VAL A 254 -20.47 -4.70 -16.94
N LEU A 255 -20.07 -3.70 -17.74
CA LEU A 255 -18.67 -3.44 -18.06
C LEU A 255 -17.87 -3.17 -16.78
N GLY A 256 -18.39 -2.35 -15.87
CA GLY A 256 -17.75 -2.08 -14.58
C GLY A 256 -17.55 -3.33 -13.73
N TYR A 257 -18.47 -4.29 -13.76
CA TYR A 257 -18.29 -5.59 -13.10
C TYR A 257 -17.19 -6.44 -13.78
N ILE A 258 -17.11 -6.43 -15.11
CA ILE A 258 -16.04 -7.13 -15.85
C ILE A 258 -14.67 -6.50 -15.54
N ASP A 259 -14.60 -5.17 -15.50
CA ASP A 259 -13.38 -4.45 -15.14
C ASP A 259 -12.91 -4.86 -13.73
N LYS A 260 -13.83 -4.96 -12.75
CA LYS A 260 -13.51 -5.49 -11.42
C LYS A 260 -12.91 -6.89 -11.47
N LEU A 261 -13.42 -7.79 -12.32
CA LEU A 261 -12.84 -9.13 -12.48
C LEU A 261 -11.42 -9.07 -13.05
N ILE A 262 -11.21 -8.27 -14.10
CA ILE A 262 -9.89 -8.12 -14.74
C ILE A 262 -8.88 -7.59 -13.71
N PHE A 263 -9.23 -6.51 -13.01
CA PHE A 263 -8.38 -5.95 -11.95
C PHE A 263 -8.19 -6.91 -10.78
N GLY A 264 -9.19 -7.73 -10.45
CA GLY A 264 -9.09 -8.75 -9.41
C GLY A 264 -8.10 -9.86 -9.78
N VAL A 265 -8.13 -10.35 -11.02
CA VAL A 265 -7.19 -11.36 -11.52
C VAL A 265 -5.77 -10.81 -11.62
N VAL A 266 -5.61 -9.60 -12.18
CA VAL A 266 -4.30 -8.92 -12.24
C VAL A 266 -3.77 -8.67 -10.83
N GLY A 267 -4.61 -8.17 -9.93
CA GLY A 267 -4.28 -7.97 -8.52
C GLY A 267 -3.85 -9.26 -7.84
N LEU A 268 -4.53 -10.38 -8.10
CA LEU A 268 -4.16 -11.67 -7.53
C LEU A 268 -2.74 -12.10 -7.95
N ILE A 269 -2.41 -11.94 -9.24
CA ILE A 269 -1.06 -12.22 -9.76
C ILE A 269 -0.02 -11.32 -9.09
N VAL A 270 -0.31 -10.03 -8.96
CA VAL A 270 0.59 -9.05 -8.33
C VAL A 270 0.77 -9.33 -6.84
N SER A 271 -0.30 -9.70 -6.13
CA SER A 271 -0.25 -10.12 -4.72
C SER A 271 0.62 -11.36 -4.52
N ILE A 272 0.44 -12.39 -5.35
CA ILE A 272 1.27 -13.60 -5.29
C ILE A 272 2.73 -13.23 -5.54
N ALA A 273 3.01 -12.46 -6.59
CA ALA A 273 4.37 -12.02 -6.90
C ALA A 273 5.01 -11.23 -5.75
N TRP A 274 4.24 -10.38 -5.06
CA TRP A 274 4.71 -9.67 -3.88
C TRP A 274 5.02 -10.62 -2.71
N VAL A 275 4.09 -11.53 -2.37
CA VAL A 275 4.29 -12.49 -1.27
C VAL A 275 5.49 -13.39 -1.53
N GLU A 276 5.61 -13.93 -2.75
CA GLU A 276 6.78 -14.71 -3.18
C GLU A 276 8.07 -13.89 -3.05
N HIS A 277 8.08 -12.66 -3.56
CA HIS A 277 9.26 -11.79 -3.48
C HIS A 277 9.67 -11.50 -2.03
N ILE A 278 8.71 -11.27 -1.14
CA ILE A 278 8.96 -11.03 0.29
C ILE A 278 9.57 -12.27 0.95
N VAL A 279 8.96 -13.44 0.75
CA VAL A 279 9.42 -14.71 1.35
C VAL A 279 10.82 -15.06 0.86
N ILE A 280 11.08 -14.94 -0.45
CA ILE A 280 12.32 -15.38 -1.08
C ILE A 280 13.46 -14.37 -0.87
N SER A 281 13.17 -13.06 -0.96
CA SER A 281 14.20 -12.01 -0.94
C SER A 281 14.43 -11.37 0.42
N LEU A 282 13.47 -11.42 1.35
CA LEU A 282 13.58 -10.75 2.66
C LEU A 282 13.55 -11.69 3.87
N LEU A 283 12.84 -12.82 3.82
CA LEU A 283 12.72 -13.69 5.00
C LEU A 283 13.88 -14.70 5.15
N ILE A 284 14.51 -15.11 4.05
CA ILE A 284 15.57 -16.11 4.05
C ILE A 284 16.93 -15.42 3.89
N ASP A 285 17.79 -15.52 4.92
CA ASP A 285 19.18 -15.09 4.86
C ASP A 285 20.11 -16.31 4.69
N PRO A 286 20.86 -16.45 3.59
CA PRO A 286 20.96 -15.57 2.41
C PRO A 286 19.77 -15.72 1.42
N PRO A 287 19.45 -14.68 0.62
CA PRO A 287 18.30 -14.72 -0.29
C PRO A 287 18.49 -15.78 -1.38
N LEU A 288 17.47 -16.63 -1.57
CA LEU A 288 17.52 -17.76 -2.52
C LEU A 288 17.55 -17.28 -3.99
N SER A 289 16.81 -16.21 -4.31
CA SER A 289 16.84 -15.57 -5.63
C SER A 289 16.31 -14.14 -5.55
N SER A 290 16.77 -13.26 -6.45
CA SER A 290 16.32 -11.86 -6.51
C SER A 290 15.20 -11.67 -7.55
N PHE A 291 14.15 -12.50 -7.49
CA PHE A 291 13.11 -12.67 -8.53
C PHE A 291 12.62 -11.37 -9.18
N LEU A 292 11.81 -10.56 -8.47
CA LEU A 292 11.24 -9.34 -9.08
C LEU A 292 12.31 -8.27 -9.40
N ASN A 293 13.39 -8.23 -8.61
CA ASN A 293 14.53 -7.34 -8.90
C ASN A 293 15.12 -7.64 -10.29
N GLU A 294 15.33 -8.92 -10.62
CA GLU A 294 15.87 -9.33 -11.93
C GLU A 294 14.88 -9.06 -13.07
N VAL A 295 13.57 -9.27 -12.83
CA VAL A 295 12.51 -8.96 -13.79
C VAL A 295 12.52 -7.47 -14.16
N PHE A 296 12.59 -6.57 -13.19
CA PHE A 296 12.63 -5.13 -13.47
C PHE A 296 13.90 -4.70 -14.21
N ILE A 297 15.07 -5.26 -13.85
CA ILE A 297 16.32 -5.00 -14.58
C ILE A 297 16.23 -5.46 -16.04
N LYS A 298 15.62 -6.63 -16.30
CA LYS A 298 15.40 -7.13 -17.66
C LYS A 298 14.44 -6.25 -18.44
N LEU A 299 13.36 -5.78 -17.81
CA LEU A 299 12.39 -4.86 -18.44
C LEU A 299 13.03 -3.52 -18.82
N ASP A 300 13.88 -2.95 -17.96
CA ASP A 300 14.64 -1.74 -18.29
C ASP A 300 15.63 -1.95 -19.44
N GLY A 301 16.10 -3.19 -19.63
CA GLY A 301 16.90 -3.58 -20.78
C GLY A 301 16.16 -3.46 -22.11
N VAL A 302 14.83 -3.67 -22.12
CA VAL A 302 13.97 -3.58 -23.32
C VAL A 302 13.63 -2.12 -23.63
N TRP A 303 13.13 -1.40 -22.63
CA TRP A 303 12.87 0.03 -22.71
C TRP A 303 13.22 0.66 -21.36
N GLY A 304 14.12 1.65 -21.35
CA GLY A 304 14.74 2.16 -20.13
C GLY A 304 13.82 2.84 -19.12
N LEU A 305 12.51 2.92 -19.39
CA LEU A 305 11.50 3.39 -18.44
C LEU A 305 10.49 2.28 -18.09
N LEU A 306 10.52 1.12 -18.77
CA LEU A 306 9.53 0.06 -18.59
C LEU A 306 9.64 -0.60 -17.22
N GLY A 307 10.86 -0.93 -16.78
CA GLY A 307 11.09 -1.47 -15.46
C GLY A 307 10.76 -0.45 -14.38
N THR A 308 11.09 0.83 -14.59
CA THR A 308 10.70 1.91 -13.65
C THR A 308 9.19 2.09 -13.53
N ALA A 309 8.45 2.02 -14.64
CA ALA A 309 6.99 2.10 -14.66
C ALA A 309 6.33 0.86 -14.04
N ALA A 310 6.83 -0.34 -14.35
CA ALA A 310 6.38 -1.58 -13.73
C ALA A 310 6.64 -1.56 -12.22
N PHE A 311 7.81 -1.07 -11.82
CA PHE A 311 8.15 -0.92 -10.41
C PHE A 311 7.21 0.08 -9.69
N ALA A 312 6.91 1.22 -10.31
CA ALA A 312 5.93 2.18 -9.78
C ALA A 312 4.52 1.55 -9.63
N PHE A 313 4.10 0.73 -10.60
CA PHE A 313 2.84 -0.02 -10.54
C PHE A 313 2.79 -0.97 -9.33
N PHE A 314 3.86 -1.71 -9.06
CA PHE A 314 3.94 -2.58 -7.88
C PHE A 314 3.90 -1.81 -6.55
N CYS A 315 4.52 -0.62 -6.48
CA CYS A 315 4.45 0.22 -5.28
C CYS A 315 3.07 0.84 -5.07
N PHE A 316 2.41 1.31 -6.14
CA PHE A 316 1.04 1.79 -6.06
C PHE A 316 0.07 0.69 -5.65
N TYR A 317 0.28 -0.52 -6.15
CA TYR A 317 -0.51 -1.68 -5.75
C TYR A 317 -0.50 -1.89 -4.23
N LEU A 318 0.68 -1.80 -3.59
CA LEU A 318 0.77 -1.89 -2.13
C LEU A 318 0.01 -0.77 -1.41
N LEU A 319 0.05 0.47 -1.91
CA LEU A 319 -0.72 1.55 -1.30
C LEU A 319 -2.23 1.29 -1.41
N ILE A 320 -2.71 0.86 -2.58
CA ILE A 320 -4.14 0.56 -2.77
C ILE A 320 -4.53 -0.65 -1.90
N ALA A 321 -3.66 -1.65 -1.77
CA ALA A 321 -3.86 -2.76 -0.85
C ALA A 321 -4.01 -2.26 0.60
N VAL A 322 -3.14 -1.36 1.07
CA VAL A 322 -3.26 -0.77 2.41
C VAL A 322 -4.59 -0.02 2.59
N ILE A 323 -5.02 0.76 1.59
CA ILE A 323 -6.30 1.47 1.65
C ILE A 323 -7.45 0.45 1.73
N ALA A 324 -7.43 -0.58 0.89
CA ALA A 324 -8.47 -1.63 0.86
C ALA A 324 -8.48 -2.46 2.15
N GLY A 325 -7.33 -2.78 2.74
CA GLY A 325 -7.26 -3.54 3.99
C GLY A 325 -7.68 -2.74 5.22
N GLY A 326 -7.73 -1.40 5.12
CA GLY A 326 -8.30 -0.52 6.14
C GLY A 326 -9.76 -0.12 5.88
N ASP A 327 -10.36 -0.57 4.78
CA ASP A 327 -11.73 -0.24 4.39
C ASP A 327 -12.67 -1.43 4.66
N ASP A 328 -13.63 -1.21 5.55
CA ASP A 328 -14.53 -2.25 6.06
C ASP A 328 -15.35 -2.91 4.93
N ALA A 329 -15.67 -2.17 3.87
CA ALA A 329 -16.46 -2.69 2.74
C ALA A 329 -15.74 -3.84 2.01
N TRP A 330 -14.41 -3.74 1.86
CA TRP A 330 -13.61 -4.80 1.23
C TRP A 330 -13.50 -6.02 2.12
N PHE A 331 -13.38 -5.81 3.43
CA PHE A 331 -13.38 -6.89 4.41
C PHE A 331 -14.72 -7.65 4.38
N GLU A 332 -15.85 -6.95 4.46
CA GLU A 332 -17.19 -7.56 4.40
C GLU A 332 -17.45 -8.29 3.07
N THR A 333 -17.01 -7.70 1.94
CA THR A 333 -17.12 -8.34 0.63
C THR A 333 -16.32 -9.64 0.58
N CYS A 334 -15.15 -9.72 1.21
CA CYS A 334 -14.34 -10.94 1.26
C CYS A 334 -14.95 -12.01 2.17
N PHE A 335 -15.27 -11.66 3.42
CA PHE A 335 -15.59 -12.63 4.48
C PHE A 335 -17.09 -12.85 4.71
N HIS A 336 -17.91 -12.81 3.65
CA HIS A 336 -19.37 -12.96 3.70
C HIS A 336 -19.87 -14.38 4.07
N HIS A 337 -19.11 -15.11 4.89
CA HIS A 337 -19.49 -16.38 5.49
C HIS A 337 -19.82 -16.15 6.98
N ASN A 338 -21.09 -15.88 7.23
CA ASN A 338 -21.81 -15.80 8.51
C ASN A 338 -22.28 -14.40 8.89
N SER A 339 -23.57 -14.38 9.22
CA SER A 339 -24.33 -13.31 9.86
C SER A 339 -23.50 -12.48 10.85
N PRO A 340 -23.69 -11.15 10.87
CA PRO A 340 -22.84 -10.21 11.61
C PRO A 340 -23.22 -10.11 13.10
N ASP A 341 -23.37 -11.27 13.74
CA ASP A 341 -23.77 -11.39 15.13
C ASP A 341 -22.78 -12.38 15.80
N GLU A 342 -21.94 -11.83 16.68
CA GLU A 342 -21.04 -12.52 17.62
C GLU A 342 -19.73 -13.16 17.11
N VAL A 343 -19.58 -13.62 15.87
CA VAL A 343 -18.36 -14.39 15.50
C VAL A 343 -17.22 -13.54 14.91
N THR A 344 -17.52 -12.50 14.13
CA THR A 344 -16.50 -11.57 13.58
C THR A 344 -15.77 -10.76 14.66
N ALA A 345 -16.38 -10.59 15.83
CA ALA A 345 -15.74 -9.98 17.00
C ALA A 345 -14.92 -10.98 17.84
N SER A 346 -15.10 -12.29 17.68
CA SER A 346 -14.67 -13.28 18.67
C SER A 346 -13.34 -13.99 18.37
N TYR A 347 -12.79 -14.00 17.14
CA TYR A 347 -11.55 -14.78 16.89
C TYR A 347 -10.38 -14.01 16.28
N LEU A 348 -10.60 -13.00 15.43
CA LEU A 348 -9.57 -12.01 15.12
C LEU A 348 -9.38 -10.99 16.26
N GLY A 349 -10.44 -10.79 17.07
CA GLY A 349 -10.47 -9.85 18.18
C GLY A 349 -9.72 -10.32 19.45
N ILE A 350 -9.39 -11.60 19.61
CA ILE A 350 -8.80 -12.11 20.87
C ILE A 350 -7.28 -11.90 20.95
N LEU A 351 -6.57 -11.77 19.82
CA LEU A 351 -5.10 -11.61 19.83
C LEU A 351 -4.58 -10.16 19.70
N PHE A 352 -5.43 -9.17 19.39
CA PHE A 352 -4.97 -7.84 18.95
C PHE A 352 -5.55 -6.62 19.71
N PHE A 353 -6.12 -6.80 20.92
CA PHE A 353 -7.14 -5.89 21.45
C PHE A 353 -6.79 -4.90 22.59
N PRO A 354 -5.64 -4.21 22.56
CA PRO A 354 -5.69 -2.82 23.02
C PRO A 354 -5.29 -1.80 21.96
N ALA A 355 -4.30 -2.11 21.11
CA ALA A 355 -3.76 -1.14 20.16
C ALA A 355 -4.59 -1.04 18.87
N VAL A 356 -5.11 -2.18 18.37
CA VAL A 356 -5.89 -2.21 17.13
C VAL A 356 -7.28 -1.65 17.38
N LEU A 357 -7.97 -1.99 18.49
CA LEU A 357 -9.30 -1.44 18.82
C LEU A 357 -9.34 0.09 18.99
N LEU A 358 -8.25 0.71 19.50
CA LEU A 358 -8.17 2.16 19.64
C LEU A 358 -8.02 2.87 18.27
N ILE A 359 -7.53 2.16 17.25
CA ILE A 359 -7.33 2.68 15.88
C ILE A 359 -8.47 2.23 14.94
N THR A 360 -9.03 1.03 15.11
CA THR A 360 -10.10 0.44 14.28
C THR A 360 -11.52 0.90 14.63
N ASN A 361 -11.69 1.95 15.44
CA ASN A 361 -12.94 2.71 15.37
C ASN A 361 -12.92 3.71 14.20
N GLN A 362 -11.82 3.80 13.46
CA GLN A 362 -11.62 4.79 12.40
C GLN A 362 -10.99 4.11 11.18
N SER A 363 -11.83 3.41 10.42
CA SER A 363 -11.49 2.77 9.15
C SER A 363 -11.11 3.83 8.11
N ILE A 364 -10.22 3.48 7.16
CA ILE A 364 -9.91 4.32 5.99
C ILE A 364 -11.10 4.22 5.03
N CYS A 365 -12.22 4.83 5.41
CA CYS A 365 -13.46 4.77 4.65
C CYS A 365 -13.66 6.09 3.92
N PHE A 366 -13.66 6.02 2.59
CA PHE A 366 -14.05 7.14 1.75
C PHE A 366 -15.43 6.87 1.17
N ARG A 367 -16.41 7.68 1.56
CA ARG A 367 -17.77 7.66 1.02
C ARG A 367 -17.95 8.76 -0.01
N TRP A 368 -18.45 8.39 -1.17
CA TRP A 368 -18.72 9.36 -2.24
C TRP A 368 -19.80 10.36 -1.78
N GLY A 369 -19.52 11.66 -1.86
CA GLY A 369 -20.40 12.73 -1.39
C GLY A 369 -20.71 12.73 0.11
N GLY A 370 -20.02 11.92 0.92
CA GLY A 370 -20.44 11.60 2.29
C GLY A 370 -19.37 11.74 3.37
N THR A 371 -18.13 12.12 3.02
CA THR A 371 -17.06 12.24 4.02
C THR A 371 -17.00 13.64 4.62
N LEU A 372 -17.19 13.72 5.94
CA LEU A 372 -16.98 14.94 6.71
C LEU A 372 -15.50 15.36 6.68
N MET A 373 -15.25 16.68 6.70
CA MET A 373 -13.89 17.23 6.59
C MET A 373 -12.89 16.68 7.62
N ASN A 374 -13.31 16.53 8.87
CA ASN A 374 -12.44 16.01 9.95
C ASN A 374 -12.05 14.55 9.72
N SER A 375 -13.00 13.72 9.28
CA SER A 375 -12.76 12.31 8.97
C SER A 375 -11.88 12.18 7.73
N PHE A 376 -12.10 13.01 6.71
CA PHE A 376 -11.25 13.06 5.52
C PHE A 376 -9.80 13.38 5.90
N LEU A 377 -9.57 14.44 6.69
CA LEU A 377 -8.24 14.84 7.14
C LEU A 377 -7.54 13.71 7.91
N PHE A 378 -8.27 13.01 8.78
CA PHE A 378 -7.73 11.87 9.52
C PHE A 378 -7.32 10.71 8.58
N ASN A 379 -8.21 10.33 7.64
CA ASN A 379 -7.95 9.24 6.69
C ASN A 379 -6.74 9.55 5.80
N VAL A 380 -6.59 10.80 5.36
CA VAL A 380 -5.41 11.25 4.60
C VAL A 380 -4.15 11.18 5.44
N GLY A 381 -4.23 11.52 6.73
CA GLY A 381 -3.11 11.35 7.67
C GLY A 381 -2.66 9.89 7.79
N LEU A 382 -3.59 8.94 7.87
CA LEU A 382 -3.27 7.51 7.89
C LEU A 382 -2.63 7.04 6.58
N ILE A 383 -3.17 7.45 5.42
CA ILE A 383 -2.60 7.13 4.10
C ILE A 383 -1.18 7.69 3.98
N LEU A 384 -0.96 8.93 4.42
CA LEU A 384 0.36 9.56 4.38
C LEU A 384 1.38 8.79 5.23
N LEU A 385 1.02 8.40 6.46
CA LEU A 385 1.89 7.59 7.32
C LEU A 385 2.21 6.23 6.71
N CYS A 386 1.23 5.57 6.09
CA CYS A 386 1.45 4.30 5.43
C CYS A 386 2.31 4.44 4.17
N SER A 387 2.17 5.53 3.40
CA SER A 387 2.95 5.76 2.18
C SER A 387 4.46 5.80 2.46
N ILE A 388 4.88 6.39 3.59
CA ILE A 388 6.28 6.43 4.02
C ILE A 388 6.81 5.01 4.25
N SER A 389 6.03 4.16 4.89
CA SER A 389 6.39 2.76 5.14
C SER A 389 6.35 1.90 3.88
N VAL A 390 5.45 2.16 2.92
CA VAL A 390 5.46 1.50 1.60
C VAL A 390 6.77 1.77 0.89
N ILE A 391 7.29 3.00 0.93
CA ILE A 391 8.59 3.36 0.33
C ILE A 391 9.73 2.67 1.06
N GLN A 392 9.71 2.69 2.39
CA GLN A 392 10.73 2.03 3.19
C GLN A 392 10.77 0.52 2.91
N PHE A 393 9.61 -0.12 2.89
CA PHE A 393 9.47 -1.52 2.55
C PHE A 393 9.96 -1.80 1.12
N GLY A 394 9.54 -0.98 0.15
CA GLY A 394 9.99 -1.06 -1.24
C GLY A 394 11.50 -0.92 -1.39
N ALA A 395 12.13 0.05 -0.71
CA ALA A 395 13.58 0.23 -0.68
C ALA A 395 14.29 -1.04 -0.17
N THR A 396 13.78 -1.62 0.92
CA THR A 396 14.37 -2.86 1.45
C THR A 396 14.14 -4.06 0.53
N ALA A 397 12.95 -4.22 -0.03
CA ALA A 397 12.58 -5.35 -0.87
C ALA A 397 13.29 -5.32 -2.23
N PHE A 398 13.54 -4.12 -2.76
CA PHE A 398 14.14 -3.90 -4.05
C PHE A 398 15.54 -3.30 -3.97
N ALA A 399 16.29 -3.62 -2.91
CA ALA A 399 17.62 -3.07 -2.67
C ALA A 399 18.60 -3.28 -3.85
N TYR A 400 18.45 -4.38 -4.60
CA TYR A 400 19.27 -4.66 -5.78
C TYR A 400 18.89 -3.79 -6.98
N TYR A 401 17.59 -3.67 -7.28
CA TYR A 401 17.10 -2.84 -8.37
C TYR A 401 17.31 -1.34 -8.11
N ALA A 402 17.01 -0.89 -6.88
CA ALA A 402 17.12 0.49 -6.42
C ALA A 402 18.53 0.84 -5.88
N GLN A 403 19.54 0.02 -6.15
CA GLN A 403 20.89 0.24 -5.65
C GLN A 403 21.44 1.61 -6.10
N ALA A 404 22.14 2.28 -5.19
CA ALA A 404 22.75 3.60 -5.42
C ALA A 404 21.73 4.70 -5.78
N THR A 405 20.55 4.64 -5.16
CA THR A 405 19.58 5.74 -5.12
C THR A 405 19.62 6.40 -3.75
N ALA A 406 19.31 7.70 -3.68
CA ALA A 406 19.24 8.43 -2.42
C ALA A 406 18.12 7.89 -1.52
N ALA A 407 17.00 7.47 -2.12
CA ALA A 407 15.92 6.80 -1.40
C ALA A 407 16.41 5.50 -0.72
N GLN A 408 17.22 4.69 -1.40
CA GLN A 408 17.80 3.48 -0.82
C GLN A 408 18.78 3.79 0.32
N GLU A 409 19.57 4.85 0.19
CA GLU A 409 20.49 5.28 1.24
C GLU A 409 19.73 5.67 2.52
N ILE A 410 18.69 6.49 2.38
CA ILE A 410 17.90 6.98 3.52
C ILE A 410 17.10 5.84 4.16
N PHE A 411 16.28 5.14 3.39
CA PHE A 411 15.33 4.16 3.92
C PHE A 411 15.92 2.77 4.13
N GLY A 412 16.91 2.38 3.31
CA GLY A 412 17.57 1.08 3.39
C GLY A 412 18.78 1.05 4.33
N HIS A 413 19.59 2.11 4.37
CA HIS A 413 20.84 2.11 5.17
C HIS A 413 20.73 2.92 6.46
N THR A 414 20.32 4.19 6.36
CA THR A 414 20.27 5.11 7.51
C THR A 414 19.22 4.65 8.53
N LEU A 415 18.00 4.37 8.06
CA LEU A 415 16.91 3.95 8.94
C LEU A 415 17.19 2.65 9.71
N GLN A 416 17.77 1.65 9.02
CA GLN A 416 18.10 0.36 9.62
C GLN A 416 19.27 0.45 10.60
N SER A 417 20.09 1.50 10.52
CA SER A 417 21.30 1.66 11.34
C SER A 417 21.10 2.58 12.56
N LEU A 418 19.93 3.20 12.70
CA LEU A 418 19.60 4.07 13.83
C LEU A 418 19.63 3.31 15.17
N ARG A 419 20.34 3.87 16.15
CA ARG A 419 20.47 3.29 17.50
C ARG A 419 19.09 3.20 18.17
N GLY A 420 18.75 2.01 18.68
CA GLY A 420 17.44 1.70 19.26
C GLY A 420 16.51 0.97 18.29
N ILE A 421 16.20 1.60 17.15
CA ILE A 421 15.21 1.11 16.17
C ILE A 421 15.76 -0.04 15.31
N LYS A 422 17.10 -0.11 15.14
CA LYS A 422 17.80 -1.13 14.36
C LYS A 422 17.31 -2.57 14.60
N TYR A 423 16.94 -2.93 15.83
CA TYR A 423 16.53 -4.30 16.13
C TYR A 423 15.20 -4.68 15.46
N LEU A 424 14.25 -3.74 15.31
CA LEU A 424 12.97 -4.02 14.66
C LEU A 424 13.15 -4.39 13.18
N TYR A 425 14.04 -3.68 12.50
CA TYR A 425 14.34 -3.93 11.08
C TYR A 425 15.34 -5.06 10.87
N LYS A 426 16.29 -5.28 11.79
CA LYS A 426 17.27 -6.37 11.69
C LYS A 426 16.60 -7.76 11.74
N TYR A 427 15.54 -7.91 12.53
CA TYR A 427 14.81 -9.18 12.63
C TYR A 427 13.61 -9.27 11.68
N ASN A 428 13.47 -8.33 10.74
CA ASN A 428 12.39 -8.29 9.76
C ASN A 428 10.98 -8.45 10.39
N VAL A 429 10.77 -7.92 11.59
CA VAL A 429 9.56 -8.16 12.40
C VAL A 429 8.30 -7.76 11.65
N PHE A 430 8.34 -6.60 10.98
CA PHE A 430 7.21 -6.07 10.21
C PHE A 430 6.93 -6.92 8.97
N GLN A 431 7.96 -7.43 8.29
CA GLN A 431 7.83 -8.26 7.10
C GLN A 431 7.25 -9.64 7.45
N TYR A 432 7.70 -10.26 8.55
CA TYR A 432 7.08 -11.48 9.07
C TYR A 432 5.62 -11.27 9.46
N GLY A 433 5.31 -10.17 10.16
CA GLY A 433 3.94 -9.81 10.51
C GLY A 433 3.05 -9.60 9.29
N PHE A 434 3.57 -8.97 8.24
CA PHE A 434 2.85 -8.67 7.01
C PHE A 434 2.43 -9.97 6.30
N VAL A 435 3.40 -10.88 6.12
CA VAL A 435 3.16 -12.18 5.48
C VAL A 435 2.23 -13.05 6.34
N ALA A 436 2.40 -13.06 7.66
CA ALA A 436 1.54 -13.83 8.56
C ALA A 436 0.08 -13.37 8.48
N LEU A 437 -0.18 -12.05 8.44
CA LEU A 437 -1.53 -11.51 8.27
C LEU A 437 -2.10 -11.77 6.87
N ALA A 438 -1.27 -11.69 5.82
CA ALA A 438 -1.68 -12.04 4.47
C ALA A 438 -2.08 -13.52 4.35
N PHE A 439 -1.34 -14.44 4.97
CA PHE A 439 -1.74 -15.85 4.99
C PHE A 439 -2.99 -16.08 5.82
N LEU A 440 -3.08 -15.49 7.02
CA LEU A 440 -4.24 -15.65 7.90
C LEU A 440 -5.54 -15.21 7.22
N THR A 441 -5.49 -14.12 6.46
CA THR A 441 -6.65 -13.61 5.71
C THR A 441 -7.03 -14.42 4.47
N LEU A 442 -6.14 -15.28 3.95
CA LEU A 442 -6.48 -16.21 2.88
C LEU A 442 -7.16 -17.49 3.38
N PHE A 443 -6.89 -17.89 4.63
CA PHE A 443 -7.43 -19.12 5.23
C PHE A 443 -8.74 -18.92 5.99
N TYR A 444 -8.95 -17.72 6.51
CA TYR A 444 -10.23 -17.29 7.07
C TYR A 444 -11.14 -16.78 5.95
#